data_AF-A0A8S3Q6I4-F1
#
_entry.id   AF-A0A8S3Q6I4-F1
#
_cell.length_a   1.000
_cell.length_b   1.000
_cell.length_c   1.000
_cell.angle_alpha   90.00
_cell.angle_beta   90.00
_cell.angle_gamma   90.00
#
_symmetry.space_group_name_H-M   'P 1'
#
loop_
_entity.id
_entity.type
_entity.pdbx_description
1 polymer ?
#
loop_
_entity_poly.entity_id
_entity_poly.type
_entity_poly.pdbx_seq_one_letter_code
_entity_poly.pdbx_strand_id
1 'polypeptide(L)'
;MSFQLTYIQEFNEVEGKLSLIGYFNISWVDQTIAWNSTENGIEQFTLQEHIIWKPSFIIGNPFDDVQLIYKDDTVMRVKNDGYVTWTPGDNYEVVCNADVSRYPFDTQICKLQMLPWGYTSEEIDVIPIYDSVVQFWFNPQQTWQFIESSVAKDKDIQLLEFSMTLKRNPMFFVLNLILPICVMIILNIFVFLLPPESGERVGYAVTVLLAIAVFLTISSDNLPATSSPRISSISLLLFSDVVISAVIVLMVILSLRYYHRDDNYPMSTFMRGFVIVSRILRCQVCCCMRKKEKCYGKGNKEKIKWTDVGKEIDIVCGIFIIVVILVVNALYIIDVTVGLPGLD
;
A
#
# COMPACT_ATOMS: atom_id res chain seq x y z
N MET A 1 17.52 -30.01 -2.23
CA MET A 1 16.22 -29.49 -1.77
C MET A 1 15.70 -28.38 -2.69
N SER A 2 14.41 -28.31 -2.96
CA SER A 2 13.77 -27.17 -3.66
C SER A 2 12.36 -26.92 -3.13
N PHE A 3 11.85 -25.69 -3.29
CA PHE A 3 10.46 -25.36 -2.99
C PHE A 3 9.65 -25.24 -4.28
N GLN A 4 8.47 -25.88 -4.30
CA GLN A 4 7.51 -25.74 -5.37
C GLN A 4 6.27 -25.00 -4.87
N LEU A 5 6.05 -23.81 -5.41
CA LEU A 5 4.91 -22.97 -5.09
C LEU A 5 3.70 -23.39 -5.93
N THR A 6 2.58 -23.67 -5.28
CA THR A 6 1.31 -23.98 -5.94
C THR A 6 0.40 -22.76 -5.98
N TYR A 7 0.22 -22.09 -4.84
CA TYR A 7 -0.51 -20.82 -4.79
C TYR A 7 -0.10 -19.99 -3.58
N ILE A 8 -0.21 -18.67 -3.70
CA ILE A 8 -0.11 -17.74 -2.56
C ILE A 8 -1.49 -17.73 -1.92
N GLN A 9 -1.65 -18.15 -0.67
CA GLN A 9 -2.98 -18.22 -0.05
C GLN A 9 -3.44 -16.82 0.35
N GLU A 10 -2.58 -16.11 1.07
CA GLU A 10 -2.90 -14.82 1.67
C GLU A 10 -1.61 -14.01 1.89
N PHE A 11 -1.73 -12.69 1.79
CA PHE A 11 -0.76 -11.75 2.31
C PHE A 11 -1.52 -10.74 3.16
N ASN A 12 -1.29 -10.76 4.47
CA ASN A 12 -1.87 -9.81 5.41
C ASN A 12 -0.80 -8.75 5.71
N GLU A 13 -0.89 -7.61 5.02
CA GLU A 13 0.03 -6.48 5.24
C GLU A 13 -0.02 -5.90 6.65
N VAL A 14 -1.14 -5.99 7.36
CA VAL A 14 -1.30 -5.39 8.71
C VAL A 14 -0.53 -6.18 9.75
N GLU A 15 -0.62 -7.51 9.68
CA GLU A 15 0.08 -8.42 10.58
C GLU A 15 1.50 -8.76 10.10
N GLY A 16 1.82 -8.50 8.83
CA GLY A 16 3.08 -8.92 8.23
C GLY A 16 3.13 -10.43 8.02
N LYS A 17 2.01 -11.04 7.62
CA LYS A 17 1.87 -12.48 7.40
C LYS A 17 1.84 -12.80 5.90
N LEU A 18 2.61 -13.80 5.49
CA LEU A 18 2.46 -14.42 4.17
C LEU A 18 2.16 -15.91 4.36
N SER A 19 1.04 -16.37 3.79
CA SER A 19 0.65 -17.79 3.76
C SER A 19 0.83 -18.34 2.35
N LEU A 20 1.67 -19.37 2.22
CA LEU A 20 2.05 -19.98 0.95
C LEU A 20 1.66 -21.45 0.95
N ILE A 21 1.00 -21.89 -0.10
CA ILE A 21 0.76 -23.32 -0.30
C ILE A 21 1.66 -23.85 -1.40
N GLY A 22 2.39 -24.89 -1.01
CA GLY A 22 3.37 -25.53 -1.85
C GLY A 22 3.91 -26.76 -1.16
N TYR A 23 4.97 -27.32 -1.75
CA TYR A 23 5.66 -28.45 -1.17
C TYR A 23 7.15 -28.33 -1.39
N PHE A 24 7.92 -28.84 -0.43
CA PHE A 24 9.34 -29.02 -0.62
C PHE A 24 9.58 -30.33 -1.39
N ASN A 25 10.67 -30.37 -2.15
CA ASN A 25 11.23 -31.59 -2.68
C ASN A 25 12.58 -31.80 -2.00
N ILE A 26 12.62 -32.79 -1.11
CA ILE A 26 13.75 -33.10 -0.26
C ILE A 26 14.22 -34.49 -0.65
N SER A 27 15.52 -34.61 -0.90
CA SER A 27 16.13 -35.89 -1.24
C SER A 27 17.49 -36.04 -0.61
N TRP A 28 17.79 -37.26 -0.22
CA TRP A 28 19.05 -37.68 0.37
C TRP A 28 19.32 -39.14 -0.01
N VAL A 29 20.52 -39.62 0.31
CA VAL A 29 20.91 -41.02 0.10
C VAL A 29 21.11 -41.67 1.47
N ASP A 30 20.44 -42.79 1.69
CA ASP A 30 20.62 -43.63 2.88
C ASP A 30 21.08 -45.02 2.44
N GLN A 31 22.36 -45.32 2.71
CA GLN A 31 22.97 -46.59 2.32
C GLN A 31 22.46 -47.78 3.15
N THR A 32 21.86 -47.54 4.31
CA THR A 32 21.40 -48.62 5.21
C THR A 32 20.15 -49.33 4.69
N ILE A 33 19.42 -48.67 3.78
CA ILE A 33 18.19 -49.17 3.16
C ILE A 33 18.36 -49.47 1.66
N ALA A 34 19.59 -49.47 1.14
CA ALA A 34 19.88 -49.84 -0.25
C ALA A 34 19.78 -51.36 -0.46
N TRP A 35 19.36 -51.79 -1.66
CA TRP A 35 19.24 -53.21 -1.99
C TRP A 35 19.63 -53.50 -3.44
N ASN A 36 19.95 -54.76 -3.73
CA ASN A 36 20.24 -55.18 -5.09
C ASN A 36 18.93 -55.46 -5.87
N SER A 37 18.62 -54.62 -6.88
CA SER A 37 17.40 -54.81 -7.66
C SER A 37 17.45 -56.05 -8.57
N THR A 38 18.63 -56.58 -8.91
CA THR A 38 18.74 -57.75 -9.80
C THR A 38 18.22 -59.04 -9.15
N GLU A 39 18.18 -59.09 -7.81
CA GLU A 39 17.72 -60.26 -7.06
C GLU A 39 16.19 -60.32 -6.98
N ASN A 40 15.54 -59.16 -6.80
CA ASN A 40 14.11 -59.07 -6.49
C ASN A 40 13.28 -58.42 -7.62
N GLY A 41 13.93 -57.82 -8.62
CA GLY A 41 13.28 -57.08 -9.71
C GLY A 41 12.65 -55.75 -9.29
N ILE A 42 12.83 -55.32 -8.03
CA ILE A 42 12.23 -54.10 -7.48
C ILE A 42 13.24 -52.95 -7.60
N GLU A 43 12.90 -51.92 -8.35
CA GLU A 43 13.75 -50.72 -8.51
C GLU A 43 13.43 -49.62 -7.50
N GLN A 44 12.17 -49.53 -7.06
CA GLN A 44 11.71 -48.54 -6.10
C GLN A 44 10.51 -49.06 -5.33
N PHE A 45 10.33 -48.59 -4.10
CA PHE A 45 9.12 -48.79 -3.31
C PHE A 45 8.78 -47.53 -2.51
N THR A 46 7.62 -47.54 -1.85
CA THR A 46 7.17 -46.46 -0.97
C THR A 46 7.09 -46.94 0.47
N LEU A 47 7.62 -46.14 1.40
CA LEU A 47 7.49 -46.37 2.84
C LEU A 47 6.77 -45.21 3.50
N GLN A 48 6.14 -45.50 4.64
CA GLN A 48 5.60 -44.46 5.51
C GLN A 48 6.74 -43.75 6.24
N GLU A 49 6.56 -42.46 6.51
CA GLU A 49 7.62 -41.60 7.04
C GLU A 49 8.18 -42.01 8.41
N HIS A 50 7.43 -42.76 9.22
CA HIS A 50 7.86 -43.17 10.56
C HIS A 50 8.77 -44.41 10.58
N ILE A 51 8.96 -45.08 9.43
CA ILE A 51 9.72 -46.34 9.32
C ILE A 51 11.20 -46.07 9.03
N ILE A 52 11.50 -44.98 8.32
CA ILE A 52 12.86 -44.61 7.92
C ILE A 52 13.27 -43.29 8.55
N TRP A 53 14.57 -43.12 8.74
CA TRP A 53 15.12 -41.86 9.20
C TRP A 53 14.81 -40.75 8.18
N LYS A 54 14.39 -39.59 8.67
CA LYS A 54 14.27 -38.35 7.90
C LYS A 54 14.93 -37.20 8.65
N PRO A 55 15.57 -36.24 7.95
CA PRO A 55 16.02 -35.01 8.57
C PRO A 55 14.83 -34.17 9.05
N SER A 56 15.00 -33.54 10.21
CA SER A 56 14.01 -32.63 10.79
C SER A 56 14.26 -31.20 10.29
N PHE A 57 13.22 -30.52 9.80
CA PHE A 57 13.28 -29.13 9.35
C PHE A 57 12.24 -28.27 10.06
N ILE A 58 12.54 -26.99 10.24
CA ILE A 58 11.59 -25.95 10.65
C ILE A 58 11.58 -24.81 9.64
N ILE A 59 10.54 -23.99 9.72
CA ILE A 59 10.54 -22.66 9.13
C ILE A 59 11.34 -21.73 10.05
N GLY A 60 12.32 -21.01 9.49
CA GLY A 60 13.22 -20.10 10.22
C GLY A 60 12.57 -18.76 10.60
N ASN A 61 11.54 -18.36 9.85
CA ASN A 61 10.77 -17.14 10.08
C ASN A 61 9.24 -17.42 10.19
N PRO A 62 8.81 -18.28 11.13
CA PRO A 62 7.40 -18.66 11.25
C PRO A 62 6.56 -17.47 11.72
N PHE A 63 5.33 -17.35 11.22
CA PHE A 63 4.39 -16.34 11.68
C PHE A 63 3.78 -16.68 13.06
N ASP A 64 3.32 -17.92 13.21
CA ASP A 64 2.78 -18.45 14.47
C ASP A 64 3.88 -19.23 15.23
N ASP A 65 3.63 -20.49 15.59
CA ASP A 65 4.56 -21.30 16.36
C ASP A 65 5.67 -21.91 15.51
N VAL A 66 6.85 -22.07 16.11
CA VAL A 66 7.93 -22.89 15.54
C VAL A 66 7.49 -24.35 15.58
N GLN A 67 7.23 -24.92 14.41
CA GLN A 67 6.83 -26.33 14.26
C GLN A 67 7.78 -27.07 13.33
N LEU A 68 8.00 -28.35 13.64
CA LEU A 68 8.67 -29.27 12.73
C LEU A 68 7.80 -29.47 11.49
N ILE A 69 8.41 -29.41 10.32
CA ILE A 69 7.75 -29.78 9.06
C ILE A 69 7.45 -31.27 9.14
N TYR A 70 6.19 -31.59 9.32
CA TYR A 70 5.68 -32.94 9.39
C TYR A 70 4.29 -32.97 8.79
N LYS A 71 3.95 -34.09 8.15
CA LYS A 71 2.61 -34.33 7.67
C LYS A 71 2.28 -35.80 7.85
N ASP A 72 1.21 -36.05 8.60
CA ASP A 72 0.71 -37.39 8.85
C ASP A 72 0.57 -38.19 7.55
N ASP A 73 0.96 -39.45 7.63
CA ASP A 73 0.84 -40.44 6.55
C ASP A 73 1.50 -40.05 5.22
N THR A 74 2.51 -39.15 5.22
CA THR A 74 3.28 -38.94 3.99
C THR A 74 4.10 -40.19 3.64
N VAL A 75 4.03 -40.54 2.36
CA VAL A 75 4.82 -41.62 1.78
C VAL A 75 6.12 -41.07 1.20
N MET A 76 7.21 -41.75 1.51
CA MET A 76 8.52 -41.49 0.91
C MET A 76 8.78 -42.53 -0.16
N ARG A 77 9.42 -42.11 -1.26
CA ARG A 77 9.84 -43.03 -2.31
C ARG A 77 11.33 -43.33 -2.15
N VAL A 78 11.66 -44.62 -2.04
CA VAL A 78 13.02 -45.11 -1.90
C VAL A 78 13.38 -45.87 -3.18
N LYS A 79 14.54 -45.58 -3.76
CA LYS A 79 15.13 -46.31 -4.88
C LYS A 79 16.16 -47.32 -4.39
N ASN A 80 16.47 -48.31 -5.23
CA ASN A 80 17.38 -49.41 -4.92
C ASN A 80 18.79 -48.96 -4.49
N ASP A 81 19.25 -47.82 -4.99
CA ASP A 81 20.52 -47.18 -4.62
C ASP A 81 20.50 -46.46 -3.26
N GLY A 82 19.38 -46.53 -2.53
CA GLY A 82 19.18 -45.83 -1.25
C GLY A 82 18.74 -44.37 -1.42
N TYR A 83 18.47 -43.90 -2.64
CA TYR A 83 17.99 -42.54 -2.86
C TYR A 83 16.55 -42.39 -2.38
N VAL A 84 16.33 -41.50 -1.42
CA VAL A 84 15.02 -41.21 -0.82
C VAL A 84 14.51 -39.88 -1.34
N THR A 85 13.22 -39.81 -1.64
CA THR A 85 12.51 -38.56 -1.92
C THR A 85 11.34 -38.40 -0.96
N TRP A 86 11.29 -37.23 -0.32
CA TRP A 86 10.24 -36.79 0.57
C TRP A 86 9.70 -35.44 0.10
N THR A 87 8.37 -35.33 -0.01
CA THR A 87 7.70 -34.14 -0.52
C THR A 87 6.64 -33.63 0.45
N PRO A 88 7.03 -33.01 1.58
CA PRO A 88 6.08 -32.44 2.51
C PRO A 88 5.42 -31.21 1.87
N GLY A 89 4.09 -31.27 1.71
CA GLY A 89 3.28 -30.18 1.20
C GLY A 89 2.36 -29.63 2.26
N ASP A 90 2.35 -28.32 2.47
CA ASP A 90 1.59 -27.68 3.53
C ASP A 90 1.26 -26.21 3.21
N ASN A 91 0.51 -25.58 4.12
CA ASN A 91 0.42 -24.13 4.23
C ASN A 91 1.57 -23.61 5.10
N TYR A 92 2.54 -22.96 4.47
CA TYR A 92 3.68 -22.35 5.13
C TYR A 92 3.38 -20.89 5.43
N GLU A 93 3.24 -20.58 6.71
CA GLU A 93 2.93 -19.24 7.19
C GLU A 93 4.18 -18.58 7.77
N VAL A 94 4.61 -17.48 7.14
CA VAL A 94 5.87 -16.82 7.43
C VAL A 94 5.68 -15.35 7.74
N VAL A 95 6.58 -14.81 8.56
CA VAL A 95 6.69 -13.37 8.76
C VAL A 95 7.28 -12.73 7.50
N CYS A 96 6.53 -11.79 6.92
CA CYS A 96 6.97 -10.91 5.86
C CYS A 96 6.43 -9.50 6.12
N ASN A 97 7.31 -8.60 6.57
CA ASN A 97 6.95 -7.21 6.82
C ASN A 97 6.67 -6.50 5.49
N ALA A 98 5.48 -5.93 5.36
CA ALA A 98 5.07 -5.22 4.16
C ALA A 98 5.71 -3.83 4.07
N ASP A 99 6.30 -3.48 2.93
CA ASP A 99 6.63 -2.11 2.58
C ASP A 99 5.44 -1.46 1.86
N VAL A 100 4.64 -0.71 2.61
CA VAL A 100 3.45 -0.03 2.09
C VAL A 100 3.71 1.42 1.64
N SER A 101 4.99 1.80 1.48
CA SER A 101 5.36 3.18 1.11
C SER A 101 4.61 3.65 -0.14
N ARG A 102 4.57 2.83 -1.19
CA ARG A 102 3.95 3.16 -2.50
C ARG A 102 2.59 2.49 -2.73
N TYR A 103 1.90 2.10 -1.65
CA TYR A 103 0.60 1.43 -1.74
C TYR A 103 -0.41 2.22 -2.61
N PRO A 104 -1.21 1.57 -3.48
CA PRO A 104 -1.29 0.13 -3.79
C PRO A 104 -0.40 -0.30 -4.97
N PHE A 105 0.56 0.52 -5.38
CA PHE A 105 1.49 0.26 -6.48
C PHE A 105 2.82 -0.28 -5.94
N ASP A 106 2.72 -1.20 -4.99
CA ASP A 106 3.82 -1.75 -4.22
C ASP A 106 4.32 -3.11 -4.75
N THR A 107 5.57 -3.40 -4.42
CA THR A 107 6.22 -4.68 -4.64
C THR A 107 6.76 -5.15 -3.29
N GLN A 108 6.44 -6.38 -2.92
CA GLN A 108 6.85 -7.00 -1.67
C GLN A 108 7.93 -8.04 -1.93
N ILE A 109 8.94 -8.08 -1.06
CA ILE A 109 9.98 -9.11 -1.08
C ILE A 109 9.81 -9.94 0.18
N CYS A 110 9.28 -11.15 0.00
CA CYS A 110 9.02 -12.06 1.10
C CYS A 110 9.94 -13.27 1.04
N LYS A 111 10.33 -13.75 2.22
CA LYS A 111 11.30 -14.82 2.39
C LYS A 111 10.61 -16.01 3.05
N LEU A 112 10.83 -17.20 2.51
CA LEU A 112 10.53 -18.47 3.18
C LEU A 112 11.86 -19.10 3.55
N GLN A 113 12.17 -19.15 4.84
CA GLN A 113 13.44 -19.67 5.34
C GLN A 113 13.23 -21.08 5.89
N MET A 114 14.08 -22.02 5.50
CA MET A 114 14.03 -23.39 6.01
C MET A 114 15.36 -23.79 6.62
N LEU A 115 15.29 -24.33 7.84
CA LEU A 115 16.44 -24.64 8.68
C LEU A 115 16.40 -26.12 9.13
N PRO A 116 17.50 -26.88 9.01
CA PRO A 116 17.61 -28.18 9.66
C PRO A 116 17.62 -27.99 11.19
N TRP A 117 16.74 -28.69 11.89
CA TRP A 117 16.56 -28.53 13.33
C TRP A 117 17.17 -29.70 14.11
N GLY A 118 17.99 -29.38 15.10
CA GLY A 118 18.67 -30.38 15.93
C GLY A 118 19.89 -31.03 15.29
N TYR A 119 20.39 -30.47 14.19
CA TYR A 119 21.61 -30.92 13.50
C TYR A 119 22.64 -29.79 13.43
N THR A 120 23.90 -30.17 13.50
CA THR A 120 25.03 -29.28 13.24
C THR A 120 25.30 -29.15 11.74
N SER A 121 26.07 -28.12 11.36
CA SER A 121 26.50 -27.92 9.97
C SER A 121 27.46 -29.00 9.45
N GLU A 122 28.00 -29.83 10.35
CA GLU A 122 28.83 -30.99 10.02
C GLU A 122 28.00 -32.26 9.76
N GLU A 123 26.78 -32.35 10.32
CA GLU A 123 25.89 -33.52 10.18
C GLU A 123 25.01 -33.43 8.95
N ILE A 124 24.48 -32.23 8.65
CA ILE A 124 23.61 -32.00 7.49
C ILE A 124 24.11 -30.79 6.70
N ASP A 125 24.41 -31.02 5.43
CA ASP A 125 24.64 -29.96 4.44
C ASP A 125 23.43 -29.82 3.52
N VAL A 126 22.70 -28.70 3.63
CA VAL A 126 21.50 -28.47 2.82
C VAL A 126 21.90 -27.83 1.50
N ILE A 127 21.54 -28.45 0.37
CA ILE A 127 21.93 -28.00 -0.97
C ILE A 127 20.68 -27.66 -1.78
N PRO A 128 20.58 -26.47 -2.40
CA PRO A 128 19.47 -26.13 -3.29
C PRO A 128 19.59 -26.91 -4.61
N ILE A 129 18.48 -27.44 -5.12
CA ILE A 129 18.42 -28.11 -6.45
C ILE A 129 18.35 -27.06 -7.57
N TYR A 130 17.71 -25.93 -7.29
CA TYR A 130 17.51 -24.81 -8.21
C TYR A 130 17.82 -23.49 -7.50
N ASP A 131 18.24 -22.49 -8.27
CA ASP A 131 18.54 -21.15 -7.76
C ASP A 131 17.28 -20.26 -7.63
N SER A 132 16.09 -20.81 -7.91
CA SER A 132 14.80 -20.12 -7.86
C SER A 132 13.67 -21.04 -7.37
N VAL A 133 12.55 -20.44 -6.98
CA VAL A 133 11.34 -21.17 -6.59
C VAL A 133 10.70 -21.82 -7.81
N VAL A 134 10.34 -23.09 -7.71
CA VAL A 134 9.72 -23.85 -8.81
C VAL A 134 8.24 -23.48 -8.92
N GLN A 135 7.78 -23.20 -10.14
CA GLN A 135 6.42 -22.69 -10.40
C GLN A 135 5.61 -23.55 -11.38
N PHE A 136 6.01 -24.80 -11.59
CA PHE A 136 5.43 -25.65 -12.64
C PHE A 136 3.90 -25.83 -12.51
N TRP A 137 3.38 -25.82 -11.28
CA TRP A 137 1.94 -25.92 -10.98
C TRP A 137 1.40 -24.64 -10.32
N PHE A 138 2.09 -23.51 -10.50
CA PHE A 138 1.66 -22.25 -9.89
C PHE A 138 0.38 -21.76 -10.54
N ASN A 139 -0.67 -21.58 -9.72
CA ASN A 139 -1.90 -20.94 -10.15
C ASN A 139 -1.80 -19.44 -9.84
N PRO A 140 -1.69 -18.59 -10.87
CA PRO A 140 -1.58 -17.15 -10.66
C PRO A 140 -2.90 -16.60 -10.09
N GLN A 141 -2.84 -16.04 -8.88
CA GLN A 141 -3.97 -15.35 -8.29
C GLN A 141 -4.20 -13.97 -8.91
N GLN A 142 -5.42 -13.44 -8.78
CA GLN A 142 -5.79 -12.12 -9.31
C GLN A 142 -5.26 -10.95 -8.47
N THR A 143 -4.85 -11.16 -7.22
CA THR A 143 -4.41 -10.10 -6.30
C THR A 143 -2.92 -9.82 -6.38
N TRP A 144 -2.10 -10.86 -6.50
CA TRP A 144 -0.64 -10.78 -6.52
C TRP A 144 -0.05 -11.42 -7.77
N GLN A 145 0.81 -10.67 -8.45
CA GLN A 145 1.62 -11.15 -9.55
C GLN A 145 2.99 -11.60 -9.00
N PHE A 146 3.36 -12.84 -9.26
CA PHE A 146 4.71 -13.31 -9.01
C PHE A 146 5.66 -12.74 -10.08
N ILE A 147 6.73 -12.06 -9.68
CA ILE A 147 7.69 -11.44 -10.59
C ILE A 147 8.91 -12.32 -10.77
N GLU A 148 9.64 -12.58 -9.69
CA GLU A 148 10.88 -13.34 -9.71
C GLU A 148 11.13 -13.99 -8.34
N SER A 149 12.09 -14.90 -8.30
CA SER A 149 12.57 -15.48 -7.05
C SER A 149 14.04 -15.84 -7.12
N SER A 150 14.65 -15.95 -5.95
CA SER A 150 16.02 -16.40 -5.77
C SER A 150 16.11 -17.33 -4.56
N VAL A 151 17.12 -18.19 -4.57
CA VAL A 151 17.45 -19.08 -3.46
C VAL A 151 18.85 -18.76 -2.97
N ALA A 152 18.98 -18.45 -1.68
CA ALA A 152 20.26 -18.21 -1.04
C ALA A 152 20.50 -19.25 0.06
N LYS A 153 21.76 -19.62 0.28
CA LYS A 153 22.19 -20.50 1.36
C LYS A 153 23.01 -19.72 2.37
N ASP A 154 22.61 -19.78 3.63
CA ASP A 154 23.49 -19.46 4.76
C ASP A 154 24.31 -20.71 5.11
N LYS A 155 25.63 -20.60 5.04
CA LYS A 155 26.54 -21.73 5.26
C LYS A 155 26.76 -22.02 6.74
N ASP A 156 26.64 -21.02 7.60
CA ASP A 156 26.98 -21.17 9.02
C ASP A 156 25.91 -21.97 9.75
N ILE A 157 24.64 -21.74 9.39
CA ILE A 157 23.48 -22.40 9.99
C ILE A 157 22.75 -23.36 9.03
N GLN A 158 23.28 -23.58 7.82
CA GLN A 158 22.69 -24.47 6.80
C GLN A 158 21.24 -24.10 6.42
N LEU A 159 20.91 -22.81 6.47
CA LEU A 159 19.60 -22.27 6.12
C LEU A 159 19.47 -22.12 4.60
N LEU A 160 18.34 -22.52 4.03
CA LEU A 160 17.93 -22.10 2.69
C LEU A 160 16.87 -21.01 2.78
N GLU A 161 17.14 -19.86 2.17
CA GLU A 161 16.21 -18.75 2.03
C GLU A 161 15.66 -18.71 0.61
N PHE A 162 14.35 -18.90 0.47
CA PHE A 162 13.60 -18.74 -0.77
C PHE A 162 12.98 -17.35 -0.79
N SER A 163 13.59 -16.43 -1.52
CA SER A 163 13.12 -15.04 -1.67
C SER A 163 12.19 -14.93 -2.87
N MET A 164 11.01 -14.33 -2.69
CA MET A 164 9.98 -14.14 -3.72
C MET A 164 9.60 -12.68 -3.82
N THR A 165 9.64 -12.15 -5.04
CA THR A 165 9.22 -10.78 -5.35
C THR A 165 7.80 -10.80 -5.89
N LEU A 166 6.88 -10.21 -5.13
CA LEU A 166 5.44 -10.19 -5.40
C LEU A 166 4.98 -8.77 -5.71
N LYS A 167 4.23 -8.57 -6.79
CA LYS A 167 3.69 -7.26 -7.17
C LYS A 167 2.18 -7.24 -7.03
N ARG A 168 1.63 -6.21 -6.38
CA ARG A 168 0.18 -6.06 -6.18
C ARG A 168 -0.51 -5.68 -7.49
N ASN A 169 -1.68 -6.26 -7.75
CA ASN A 169 -2.59 -5.79 -8.81
C ASN A 169 -3.46 -4.64 -8.25
N PRO A 170 -3.26 -3.39 -8.70
CA PRO A 170 -3.78 -2.22 -7.98
C PRO A 170 -5.26 -1.93 -8.25
N MET A 171 -5.86 -2.51 -9.29
CA MET A 171 -7.15 -2.05 -9.84
C MET A 171 -8.28 -2.04 -8.81
N PHE A 172 -8.36 -3.06 -7.96
CA PHE A 172 -9.35 -3.14 -6.88
C PHE A 172 -9.22 -1.95 -5.90
N PHE A 173 -7.99 -1.61 -5.52
CA PHE A 173 -7.69 -0.51 -4.61
C PHE A 173 -7.85 0.85 -5.29
N VAL A 174 -7.54 0.96 -6.59
CA VAL A 174 -7.84 2.18 -7.35
C VAL A 174 -9.33 2.52 -7.31
N LEU A 175 -10.20 1.52 -7.48
CA LEU A 175 -11.65 1.74 -7.49
C LEU A 175 -12.25 1.97 -6.09
N ASN A 176 -11.79 1.25 -5.08
CA ASN A 176 -12.40 1.27 -3.75
C ASN A 176 -11.71 2.21 -2.76
N LEU A 177 -10.47 2.63 -3.04
CA LEU A 177 -9.69 3.51 -2.17
C LEU A 177 -9.40 4.86 -2.85
N ILE A 178 -8.75 4.86 -4.02
CA ILE A 178 -8.31 6.10 -4.67
C ILE A 178 -9.47 6.91 -5.25
N LEU A 179 -10.42 6.25 -5.94
CA LEU A 179 -11.55 6.94 -6.56
C LEU A 179 -12.43 7.69 -5.53
N PRO A 180 -12.83 7.11 -4.38
CA PRO A 180 -13.53 7.85 -3.33
C PRO A 180 -12.77 9.08 -2.83
N ILE A 181 -11.44 9.00 -2.65
CA ILE A 181 -10.59 10.13 -2.23
C ILE A 181 -10.68 11.27 -3.25
N CYS A 182 -10.53 10.95 -4.55
CA CYS A 182 -10.66 11.94 -5.62
C CYS A 182 -12.03 12.64 -5.59
N VAL A 183 -13.12 11.89 -5.35
CA VAL A 183 -14.46 12.46 -5.21
C VAL A 183 -14.56 13.40 -4.01
N MET A 184 -14.01 13.01 -2.86
CA MET A 184 -13.99 13.85 -1.65
C MET A 184 -13.21 15.15 -1.86
N ILE A 185 -12.03 15.10 -2.52
CA ILE A 185 -11.23 16.28 -2.85
C ILE A 185 -12.04 17.25 -3.73
N ILE A 186 -12.75 16.73 -4.75
CA ILE A 186 -13.60 17.52 -5.63
C ILE A 186 -14.74 18.19 -4.83
N LEU A 187 -15.42 17.45 -3.95
CA LEU A 187 -16.47 17.99 -3.09
C LEU A 187 -15.93 19.10 -2.17
N ASN A 188 -14.72 18.95 -1.64
CA ASN A 188 -14.10 19.95 -0.78
C ASN A 188 -13.91 21.32 -1.48
N ILE A 189 -13.71 21.33 -2.81
CA ILE A 189 -13.61 22.57 -3.61
C ILE A 189 -14.99 23.22 -3.81
N PHE A 190 -16.05 22.43 -3.95
CA PHE A 190 -17.41 22.92 -4.23
C PHE A 190 -17.98 23.82 -3.13
N VAL A 191 -17.43 23.79 -1.91
CA VAL A 191 -17.83 24.69 -0.81
C VAL A 191 -17.67 26.18 -1.16
N PHE A 192 -16.70 26.54 -2.01
CA PHE A 192 -16.47 27.92 -2.44
C PHE A 192 -17.41 28.35 -3.58
N LEU A 193 -18.03 27.38 -4.27
CA LEU A 193 -19.04 27.66 -5.29
C LEU A 193 -20.42 27.90 -4.66
N LEU A 194 -20.67 27.40 -3.45
CA LEU A 194 -21.96 27.52 -2.79
C LEU A 194 -22.21 28.98 -2.34
N PRO A 195 -23.36 29.58 -2.71
CA PRO A 195 -23.68 30.95 -2.31
C PRO A 195 -23.86 31.04 -0.77
N PRO A 196 -23.30 32.08 -0.12
CA PRO A 196 -23.38 32.25 1.33
C PRO A 196 -24.82 32.45 1.85
N GLU A 197 -25.73 32.89 0.99
CA GLU A 197 -27.15 33.12 1.30
C GLU A 197 -27.93 31.82 1.56
N SER A 198 -27.39 30.66 1.15
CA SER A 198 -28.04 29.37 1.31
C SER A 198 -28.12 28.90 2.76
N GLY A 199 -27.30 29.43 3.67
CA GLY A 199 -27.20 28.97 5.07
C GLY A 199 -26.51 27.61 5.26
N GLU A 200 -26.55 26.72 4.26
CA GLU A 200 -26.03 25.34 4.34
C GLU A 200 -24.51 25.20 4.17
N ARG A 201 -23.80 26.31 3.94
CA ARG A 201 -22.38 26.28 3.55
C ARG A 201 -21.45 25.73 4.62
N VAL A 202 -21.68 26.09 5.88
CA VAL A 202 -20.91 25.57 7.02
C VAL A 202 -21.24 24.09 7.23
N GLY A 203 -22.52 23.72 7.15
CA GLY A 203 -22.97 22.33 7.26
C GLY A 203 -22.34 21.43 6.21
N TYR A 204 -22.30 21.87 4.95
CA TYR A 204 -21.60 21.18 3.87
C TYR A 204 -20.10 20.99 4.18
N ALA A 205 -19.41 22.06 4.58
CA ALA A 205 -17.97 22.01 4.87
C ALA A 205 -17.63 21.04 6.00
N VAL A 206 -18.40 21.07 7.09
CA VAL A 206 -18.22 20.17 8.24
C VAL A 206 -18.55 18.73 7.87
N THR A 207 -19.57 18.50 7.05
CA THR A 207 -19.94 17.15 6.59
C THR A 207 -18.84 16.52 5.73
N VAL A 208 -18.23 17.29 4.82
CA VAL A 208 -17.09 16.81 4.01
C VAL A 208 -15.87 16.51 4.89
N LEU A 209 -15.56 17.39 5.86
CA LEU A 209 -14.47 17.14 6.82
C LEU A 209 -14.68 15.83 7.58
N LEU A 210 -15.88 15.61 8.11
CA LEU A 210 -16.22 14.39 8.84
C LEU A 210 -16.10 13.16 7.94
N ALA A 211 -16.57 13.24 6.70
CA ALA A 211 -16.52 12.13 5.76
C ALA A 211 -15.06 11.74 5.41
N ILE A 212 -14.17 12.73 5.21
CA ILE A 212 -12.74 12.49 4.99
C ILE A 212 -12.10 11.88 6.25
N ALA A 213 -12.42 12.39 7.44
CA ALA A 213 -11.90 11.86 8.70
C ALA A 213 -12.31 10.40 8.95
N VAL A 214 -13.57 10.05 8.66
CA VAL A 214 -14.05 8.65 8.73
C VAL A 214 -13.31 7.77 7.74
N PHE A 215 -13.13 8.25 6.51
CA PHE A 215 -12.43 7.49 5.48
C PHE A 215 -10.94 7.27 5.81
N LEU A 216 -10.28 8.25 6.43
CA LEU A 216 -8.92 8.12 6.95
C LEU A 216 -8.84 6.98 7.98
N THR A 217 -9.75 6.95 8.96
CA THR A 217 -9.77 5.89 9.99
C THR A 217 -9.98 4.50 9.37
N ILE A 218 -10.95 4.36 8.46
CA ILE A 218 -11.18 3.08 7.78
C ILE A 218 -9.96 2.64 6.98
N SER A 219 -9.28 3.58 6.31
CA SER A 219 -8.08 3.27 5.52
C SER A 219 -6.89 2.91 6.40
N SER A 220 -6.73 3.55 7.57
CA SER A 220 -5.64 3.24 8.49
C SER A 220 -5.76 1.85 9.11
N ASP A 221 -6.98 1.34 9.29
CA ASP A 221 -7.19 -0.01 9.82
C ASP A 221 -6.75 -1.12 8.84
N ASN A 222 -6.64 -0.81 7.55
CA ASN A 222 -6.23 -1.74 6.50
C ASN A 222 -4.74 -1.64 6.13
N LEU A 223 -3.97 -0.78 6.81
CA LEU A 223 -2.54 -0.59 6.57
C LEU A 223 -1.76 -0.95 7.85
N PRO A 224 -0.53 -1.48 7.74
CA PRO A 224 0.27 -1.79 8.91
C PRO A 224 0.54 -0.54 9.75
N ALA A 225 0.45 -0.71 11.07
CA ALA A 225 0.80 0.32 12.05
C ALA A 225 2.32 0.44 12.24
N THR A 226 3.07 0.54 11.13
CA THR A 226 4.53 0.63 11.14
C THR A 226 4.99 1.90 10.43
N SER A 227 5.99 2.57 11.01
CA SER A 227 6.66 3.73 10.40
C SER A 227 7.93 3.34 9.62
N SER A 228 8.20 2.04 9.49
CA SER A 228 9.40 1.48 8.89
C SER A 228 9.01 0.58 7.70
N PRO A 229 9.66 0.71 6.53
CA PRO A 229 10.76 1.63 6.23
C PRO A 229 10.31 3.10 6.09
N ARG A 230 9.07 3.35 5.63
CA ARG A 230 8.50 4.70 5.51
C ARG A 230 6.97 4.66 5.61
N ILE A 231 6.38 5.77 6.04
CA ILE A 231 4.91 5.95 6.10
C ILE A 231 4.33 5.91 4.68
N SER A 232 3.21 5.21 4.50
CA SER A 232 2.52 5.12 3.22
C SER A 232 2.13 6.50 2.66
N SER A 233 2.42 6.75 1.38
CA SER A 233 2.10 8.00 0.69
C SER A 233 0.59 8.29 0.70
N ILE A 234 -0.26 7.24 0.68
CA ILE A 234 -1.72 7.40 0.70
C ILE A 234 -2.22 7.86 2.07
N SER A 235 -1.63 7.39 3.17
CA SER A 235 -1.96 7.85 4.52
C SER A 235 -1.57 9.31 4.72
N LEU A 236 -0.42 9.73 4.17
CA LEU A 236 0.00 11.13 4.17
C LEU A 236 -0.95 12.02 3.36
N LEU A 237 -1.40 11.55 2.19
CA LEU A 237 -2.39 12.26 1.37
C LEU A 237 -3.70 12.45 2.16
N LEU A 238 -4.27 11.38 2.70
CA LEU A 238 -5.52 11.44 3.50
C LEU A 238 -5.40 12.34 4.73
N PHE A 239 -4.27 12.28 5.45
CA PHE A 239 -4.03 13.16 6.59
C PHE A 239 -3.96 14.63 6.15
N SER A 240 -3.28 14.91 5.03
CA SER A 240 -3.21 16.26 4.48
C SER A 240 -4.59 16.77 4.05
N ASP A 241 -5.46 15.91 3.51
CA ASP A 241 -6.83 16.25 3.12
C ASP A 241 -7.70 16.62 4.33
N VAL A 242 -7.55 15.93 5.47
CA VAL A 242 -8.21 16.29 6.73
C VAL A 242 -7.77 17.69 7.19
N VAL A 243 -6.46 17.96 7.16
CA VAL A 243 -5.91 19.27 7.56
C VAL A 243 -6.42 20.38 6.62
N ILE A 244 -6.39 20.15 5.31
CA ILE A 244 -6.90 21.10 4.31
C ILE A 244 -8.40 21.35 4.53
N SER A 245 -9.19 20.29 4.75
CA SER A 245 -10.64 20.42 5.01
C SER A 245 -10.92 21.20 6.31
N ALA A 246 -10.14 21.01 7.36
CA ALA A 246 -10.27 21.79 8.59
C ALA A 246 -9.95 23.28 8.36
N VAL A 247 -8.90 23.58 7.58
CA VAL A 247 -8.58 24.96 7.18
C VAL A 247 -9.70 25.59 6.34
N ILE A 248 -10.30 24.82 5.42
CA ILE A 248 -11.45 25.27 4.62
C ILE A 248 -12.63 25.66 5.53
N VAL A 249 -12.98 24.83 6.52
CA VAL A 249 -14.06 25.15 7.47
C VAL A 249 -13.79 26.48 8.18
N LEU A 250 -12.56 26.70 8.67
CA LEU A 250 -12.17 27.97 9.31
C LEU A 250 -12.29 29.16 8.35
N MET A 251 -11.83 29.00 7.11
CA MET A 251 -11.91 30.06 6.09
C MET A 251 -13.36 30.40 5.73
N VAL A 252 -14.24 29.40 5.61
CA VAL A 252 -15.68 29.59 5.37
C VAL A 252 -16.36 30.32 6.52
N ILE A 253 -16.03 29.98 7.77
CA ILE A 253 -16.58 30.69 8.94
C ILE A 253 -16.14 32.17 8.94
N LEU A 254 -14.86 32.42 8.64
CA LEU A 254 -14.32 33.78 8.56
C LEU A 254 -14.97 34.57 7.41
N SER A 255 -15.09 33.99 6.23
CA SER A 255 -15.69 34.66 5.07
C SER A 255 -17.17 34.97 5.30
N LEU A 256 -17.93 34.05 5.88
CA LEU A 256 -19.33 34.26 6.26
C LEU A 256 -19.49 35.33 7.34
N ARG A 257 -18.57 35.41 8.30
CA ARG A 257 -18.55 36.46 9.32
C ARG A 257 -18.34 37.84 8.71
N TYR A 258 -17.46 37.95 7.71
CA TYR A 258 -17.29 39.20 6.97
C TYR A 258 -18.49 39.51 6.05
N TYR A 259 -19.09 38.49 5.43
CA TYR A 259 -20.24 38.65 4.54
C TYR A 259 -21.47 39.24 5.25
N HIS A 260 -21.79 38.73 6.45
CA HIS A 260 -22.94 39.17 7.25
C HIS A 260 -22.65 40.39 8.14
N ARG A 261 -21.46 41.01 8.00
CA ARG A 261 -21.11 42.19 8.80
C ARG A 261 -21.95 43.39 8.36
N ASP A 262 -22.55 44.09 9.32
CA ASP A 262 -23.38 45.27 9.04
C ASP A 262 -22.54 46.40 8.42
N ASP A 263 -23.10 47.04 7.37
CA ASP A 263 -22.54 48.17 6.64
C ASP A 263 -22.40 49.44 7.51
N ASN A 264 -23.02 49.46 8.69
CA ASN A 264 -22.86 50.51 9.70
C ASN A 264 -21.47 50.54 10.33
N TYR A 265 -20.71 49.44 10.31
CA TYR A 265 -19.35 49.42 10.84
C TYR A 265 -18.36 50.03 9.83
N PRO A 266 -17.46 50.94 10.28
CA PRO A 266 -16.49 51.55 9.39
C PRO A 266 -15.54 50.48 8.83
N MET A 267 -15.50 50.38 7.50
CA MET A 267 -14.57 49.49 6.80
C MET A 267 -13.17 50.10 6.78
N SER A 268 -12.18 49.33 7.23
CA SER A 268 -10.79 49.77 7.22
C SER A 268 -10.30 50.02 5.79
N THR A 269 -9.37 50.98 5.65
CA THR A 269 -8.74 51.31 4.36
C THR A 269 -8.08 50.09 3.71
N PHE A 270 -7.56 49.17 4.54
CA PHE A 270 -6.98 47.91 4.10
C PHE A 270 -8.00 47.00 3.40
N MET A 271 -9.18 46.77 3.99
CA MET A 271 -10.21 45.89 3.40
C MET A 271 -10.78 46.46 2.10
N ARG A 272 -10.92 47.80 2.02
CA ARG A 272 -11.29 48.47 0.77
C ARG A 272 -10.22 48.31 -0.31
N GLY A 273 -8.94 48.49 0.07
CA GLY A 273 -7.80 48.26 -0.82
C GLY A 273 -7.75 46.83 -1.33
N PHE A 274 -7.96 45.84 -0.45
CA PHE A 274 -8.00 44.42 -0.79
C PHE A 274 -9.03 44.10 -1.89
N VAL A 275 -10.29 44.56 -1.74
CA VAL A 275 -11.35 44.35 -2.74
C VAL A 275 -11.00 44.99 -4.09
N ILE A 276 -10.42 46.19 -4.08
CA ILE A 276 -10.03 46.89 -5.31
C ILE A 276 -8.89 46.13 -6.01
N VAL A 277 -7.87 45.73 -5.27
CA VAL A 277 -6.71 44.98 -5.80
C VAL A 277 -7.14 43.61 -6.33
N SER A 278 -7.98 42.87 -5.61
CA SER A 278 -8.47 41.56 -6.05
C SER A 278 -9.31 41.65 -7.33
N ARG A 279 -10.17 42.68 -7.44
CA ARG A 279 -10.95 42.97 -8.66
C ARG A 279 -10.05 43.35 -9.84
N ILE A 280 -9.02 44.17 -9.62
CA ILE A 280 -8.05 44.56 -10.67
C ILE A 280 -7.27 43.34 -11.17
N LEU A 281 -6.74 42.50 -10.28
CA LEU A 281 -6.03 41.27 -10.62
C LEU A 281 -6.90 40.33 -11.47
N ARG A 282 -8.17 40.13 -11.09
CA ARG A 282 -9.09 39.31 -11.90
C ARG A 282 -9.51 39.99 -13.21
N CYS A 283 -9.68 41.31 -13.23
CA CYS A 283 -9.94 42.04 -14.47
C CYS A 283 -8.77 41.94 -15.44
N GLN A 284 -7.51 41.93 -14.98
CA GLN A 284 -6.36 41.72 -15.87
C GLN A 284 -6.38 40.31 -16.48
N VAL A 285 -6.74 39.28 -15.70
CA VAL A 285 -6.89 37.89 -16.20
C VAL A 285 -8.08 37.75 -17.16
N CYS A 286 -9.25 38.34 -16.86
CA CYS A 286 -10.44 38.29 -17.72
C CYS A 286 -10.33 39.19 -18.98
N CYS A 287 -9.70 40.37 -18.88
CA CYS A 287 -9.55 41.30 -20.00
C CYS A 287 -8.41 40.85 -20.96
N CYS A 288 -7.56 39.89 -20.56
CA CYS A 288 -6.71 39.09 -21.47
C CYS A 288 -7.49 38.05 -22.30
N MET A 289 -8.64 37.58 -21.83
CA MET A 289 -9.45 36.53 -22.48
C MET A 289 -10.60 37.06 -23.35
N ARG A 290 -11.01 38.32 -23.22
CA ARG A 290 -12.16 38.89 -23.95
C ARG A 290 -11.77 40.19 -24.66
N LYS A 291 -11.91 40.22 -25.99
CA LYS A 291 -11.66 41.40 -26.85
C LYS A 291 -12.24 42.67 -26.20
N LYS A 292 -11.36 43.68 -26.12
CA LYS A 292 -11.56 45.04 -25.61
C LYS A 292 -12.88 45.66 -26.11
N GLU A 293 -13.95 45.61 -25.32
CA GLU A 293 -15.07 46.56 -25.53
C GLU A 293 -15.98 46.82 -24.31
N LYS A 294 -15.76 46.17 -23.16
CA LYS A 294 -16.58 46.42 -21.95
C LYS A 294 -15.81 46.52 -20.62
N CYS A 295 -14.50 46.78 -20.61
CA CYS A 295 -13.73 46.99 -19.36
C CYS A 295 -13.65 48.48 -18.93
N TYR A 296 -14.25 49.43 -19.66
CA TYR A 296 -14.30 50.86 -19.26
C TYR A 296 -15.75 51.36 -19.15
N GLY A 297 -16.48 50.78 -18.20
CA GLY A 297 -17.70 51.38 -17.70
C GLY A 297 -17.34 52.50 -16.72
N LYS A 298 -17.68 53.73 -17.10
CA LYS A 298 -17.70 54.96 -16.29
C LYS A 298 -17.72 54.72 -14.78
N GLY A 299 -16.82 55.40 -14.08
CA GLY A 299 -16.82 55.49 -12.62
C GLY A 299 -18.17 55.93 -12.08
N ASN A 300 -18.88 54.98 -11.47
CA ASN A 300 -19.69 55.25 -10.31
C ASN A 300 -18.86 54.78 -9.12
N LYS A 301 -18.70 55.64 -8.10
CA LYS A 301 -18.22 55.21 -6.78
C LYS A 301 -19.31 54.33 -6.16
N GLU A 302 -19.50 53.11 -6.65
CA GLU A 302 -20.33 52.13 -5.96
C GLU A 302 -19.73 51.92 -4.57
N LYS A 303 -20.54 52.19 -3.55
CA LYS A 303 -20.14 52.05 -2.16
C LYS A 303 -19.85 50.57 -1.90
N ILE A 304 -18.57 50.21 -1.79
CA ILE A 304 -18.13 48.84 -1.46
C ILE A 304 -18.81 48.41 -0.17
N LYS A 305 -19.56 47.31 -0.23
CA LYS A 305 -20.26 46.72 0.92
C LYS A 305 -19.44 45.61 1.56
N TRP A 306 -19.76 45.23 2.80
CA TRP A 306 -19.11 44.08 3.43
C TRP A 306 -19.41 42.75 2.72
N THR A 307 -20.54 42.64 2.03
CA THR A 307 -20.89 41.50 1.17
C THR A 307 -19.91 41.32 0.02
N ASP A 308 -19.38 42.41 -0.55
CA ASP A 308 -18.33 42.36 -1.55
C ASP A 308 -17.03 41.81 -0.95
N VAL A 309 -16.66 42.25 0.25
CA VAL A 309 -15.46 41.76 0.96
C VAL A 309 -15.53 40.26 1.19
N GLY A 310 -16.69 39.74 1.66
CA GLY A 310 -16.89 38.30 1.87
C GLY A 310 -16.72 37.48 0.59
N LYS A 311 -17.37 37.90 -0.51
CA LYS A 311 -17.25 37.25 -1.83
C LYS A 311 -15.82 37.25 -2.37
N GLU A 312 -15.09 38.35 -2.15
CA GLU A 312 -13.71 38.48 -2.57
C GLU A 312 -12.76 37.55 -1.79
N ILE A 313 -12.94 37.49 -0.46
CA ILE A 313 -12.21 36.56 0.41
C ILE A 313 -12.46 35.12 -0.04
N ASP A 314 -13.72 34.75 -0.30
CA ASP A 314 -14.08 33.41 -0.76
C ASP A 314 -13.37 33.00 -2.04
N ILE A 315 -13.31 33.88 -3.03
CA ILE A 315 -12.65 33.58 -4.31
C ILE A 315 -11.13 33.43 -4.10
N VAL A 316 -10.50 34.31 -3.32
CA VAL A 316 -9.06 34.24 -3.06
C VAL A 316 -8.71 32.98 -2.27
N CYS A 317 -9.47 32.66 -1.22
CA CYS A 317 -9.33 31.42 -0.45
C CYS A 317 -9.54 30.19 -1.33
N GLY A 318 -10.56 30.18 -2.19
CA GLY A 318 -10.82 29.08 -3.13
C GLY A 318 -9.65 28.85 -4.09
N ILE A 319 -9.10 29.90 -4.70
CA ILE A 319 -7.93 29.78 -5.58
C ILE A 319 -6.71 29.26 -4.81
N PHE A 320 -6.45 29.81 -3.62
CA PHE A 320 -5.35 29.35 -2.76
C PHE A 320 -5.48 27.86 -2.42
N ILE A 321 -6.66 27.41 -2.01
CA ILE A 321 -6.92 26.01 -1.68
C ILE A 321 -6.77 25.11 -2.91
N ILE A 322 -7.27 25.51 -4.08
CA ILE A 322 -7.07 24.75 -5.31
C ILE A 322 -5.58 24.58 -5.62
N VAL A 323 -4.78 25.64 -5.48
CA VAL A 323 -3.32 25.57 -5.68
C VAL A 323 -2.68 24.60 -4.67
N VAL A 324 -3.05 24.69 -3.38
CA VAL A 324 -2.54 23.78 -2.34
C VAL A 324 -2.89 22.32 -2.66
N ILE A 325 -4.15 22.04 -3.01
CA ILE A 325 -4.61 20.69 -3.39
C ILE A 325 -3.81 20.17 -4.58
N LEU A 326 -3.61 20.99 -5.63
CA LEU A 326 -2.84 20.58 -6.81
C LEU A 326 -1.38 20.28 -6.46
N VAL A 327 -0.75 21.07 -5.59
CA VAL A 327 0.63 20.84 -5.13
C VAL A 327 0.71 19.54 -4.35
N VAL A 328 -0.19 19.31 -3.39
CA VAL A 328 -0.22 18.09 -2.58
C VAL A 328 -0.42 16.85 -3.45
N ASN A 329 -1.37 16.89 -4.39
CA ASN A 329 -1.61 15.78 -5.33
C ASN A 329 -0.43 15.56 -6.27
N ALA A 330 0.22 16.62 -6.74
CA ALA A 330 1.43 16.49 -7.55
C ALA A 330 2.57 15.83 -6.76
N LEU A 331 2.77 16.22 -5.50
CA LEU A 331 3.77 15.59 -4.62
C LEU A 331 3.46 14.10 -4.40
N TYR A 332 2.20 13.74 -4.15
CA TYR A 332 1.78 12.35 -4.03
C TYR A 332 2.07 11.54 -5.31
N ILE A 333 1.70 12.07 -6.48
CA ILE A 333 1.95 11.39 -7.77
C ILE A 333 3.45 11.22 -8.00
N ILE A 334 4.26 12.25 -7.74
CA ILE A 334 5.72 12.18 -7.87
C ILE A 334 6.29 11.09 -6.95
N ASP A 335 5.84 11.04 -5.70
CA ASP A 335 6.32 10.07 -4.71
C ASP A 335 6.00 8.62 -5.11
N VAL A 336 4.79 8.36 -5.60
CA VAL A 336 4.35 7.02 -6.01
C VAL A 336 4.97 6.59 -7.34
N THR A 337 5.21 7.52 -8.28
CA THR A 337 5.68 7.18 -9.65
C THR A 337 7.20 7.19 -9.81
N VAL A 338 7.88 8.17 -9.24
CA VAL A 338 9.34 8.39 -9.40
C VAL A 338 10.10 7.99 -8.14
N GLY A 339 9.44 8.05 -6.98
CA GLY A 339 10.13 8.05 -5.68
C GLY A 339 10.75 9.43 -5.41
N LEU A 340 10.52 10.00 -4.23
CA LEU A 340 11.19 11.24 -3.85
C LEU A 340 12.70 10.99 -3.65
N PRO A 341 13.59 11.73 -4.33
CA PRO A 341 15.03 11.59 -4.11
C PRO A 341 15.39 12.05 -2.68
N GLY A 342 15.98 11.15 -1.87
CA GLY A 342 16.61 11.49 -0.59
C GLY A 342 15.87 11.08 0.69
N LEU A 343 14.96 10.10 0.62
CA LEU A 343 14.29 9.50 1.79
C LEU A 343 14.50 7.97 1.88
N ASP A 344 15.52 7.44 1.20
CA ASP A 344 15.93 6.03 1.27
C ASP A 344 16.88 5.78 2.46
#